data_AF-A0A926FXQ4-F1
#
_entry.id   AF-A0A926FXQ4-F1
#
_cell.length_a   1.000
_cell.length_b   1.000
_cell.length_c   1.000
_cell.angle_alpha   90.00
_cell.angle_beta   90.00
_cell.angle_gamma   90.00
#
_symmetry.space_group_name_H-M   'P 1'
#
loop_
_entity.id
_entity.type
_entity.pdbx_description
1 polymer ?
#
loop_
_entity_poly.entity_id
_entity_poly.type
_entity_poly.pdbx_seq_one_letter_code
_entity_poly.pdbx_strand_id
1 'polypeptide(L)' 'MIDQMDTDAVGLSFGRWLLAQRERGDWIDGIAEAARADRTFPKDGDPEAVRAHLRKQQADGDVFQAIDDAEGDWQNA' A
#
# COMPACT_ATOMS: atom_id res chain seq x y z
N MET A 1 7.37 -21.84 -17.77
CA MET A 1 7.41 -21.20 -16.44
C MET A 1 7.21 -19.74 -16.76
N ILE A 2 6.03 -19.19 -16.49
CA ILE A 2 5.71 -17.82 -16.90
C ILE A 2 6.65 -16.91 -16.12
N ASP A 3 7.56 -16.32 -16.88
CA ASP A 3 8.41 -15.22 -16.51
C ASP A 3 7.51 -14.10 -16.00
N GLN A 4 7.84 -13.58 -14.83
CA GLN A 4 7.15 -12.47 -14.16
C GLN A 4 7.43 -11.19 -14.97
N MET A 5 6.91 -11.13 -16.21
CA MET A 5 7.08 -10.00 -17.11
C MET A 5 5.99 -8.97 -16.84
N ASP A 6 6.46 -7.73 -16.71
CA ASP A 6 5.74 -6.48 -16.89
C ASP A 6 4.88 -6.02 -15.70
N THR A 7 5.51 -5.43 -14.67
CA THR A 7 4.85 -4.39 -13.85
C THR A 7 5.59 -3.05 -13.92
N ASP A 8 6.44 -2.87 -14.94
CA ASP A 8 7.31 -1.68 -15.06
C ASP A 8 6.88 -0.69 -16.16
N ALA A 9 5.62 -0.69 -16.59
CA ALA A 9 5.08 0.40 -17.42
C ALA A 9 3.60 0.64 -17.09
N VAL A 10 3.14 1.68 -16.39
CA VAL A 10 3.68 3.01 -16.05
C VAL A 10 3.03 3.43 -14.72
N GLY A 11 3.48 2.90 -13.57
CA GLY A 11 2.86 3.23 -12.28
C GLY A 11 3.68 2.69 -11.13
N LEU A 12 3.86 3.49 -10.08
CA LEU A 12 4.56 3.07 -8.86
C LEU A 12 3.90 1.80 -8.29
N SER A 13 4.67 0.90 -7.68
CA SER A 13 4.10 -0.20 -6.88
C SER A 13 3.14 0.38 -5.84
N PHE A 14 2.10 -0.38 -5.46
CA PHE A 14 1.14 0.07 -4.46
C PHE A 14 1.84 0.52 -3.17
N GLY A 15 2.85 -0.22 -2.69
CA GLY A 15 3.63 0.18 -1.53
C GLY A 15 4.36 1.53 -1.70
N ARG A 16 4.95 1.82 -2.87
CA ARG A 16 5.61 3.10 -3.14
C ARG A 16 4.61 4.23 -3.31
N TRP A 17 3.50 3.97 -3.98
CA TRP A 17 2.40 4.91 -4.11
C TRP A 17 1.81 5.27 -2.74
N LEU A 18 1.62 4.30 -1.85
CA LEU A 18 1.09 4.50 -0.51
C LEU A 18 2.03 5.37 0.34
N LEU A 19 3.35 5.11 0.28
CA LEU A 19 4.36 5.92 0.97
C LEU A 19 4.44 7.38 0.47
N ALA A 20 3.99 7.62 -0.77
CA ALA A 20 3.95 8.95 -1.35
C ALA A 20 2.70 9.75 -0.94
N GLN A 21 1.66 9.09 -0.42
CA GLN A 21 0.45 9.76 0.05
C GLN A 21 0.77 10.65 1.25
N ARG A 22 0.40 11.93 1.14
CA ARG A 22 0.60 12.96 2.16
C ARG A 22 -0.50 13.99 2.05
N GLU A 23 -0.84 14.63 3.17
CA GLU A 23 -1.70 15.83 3.20
C GLU A 23 -3.09 15.58 2.60
N ARG A 24 -3.55 14.33 2.59
CA ARG A 24 -4.87 13.95 2.05
C ARG A 24 -6.01 14.41 2.96
N GLY A 25 -5.74 14.53 4.26
CA GLY A 25 -6.76 14.83 5.27
C GLY A 25 -7.77 13.69 5.50
N ASP A 26 -7.59 12.57 4.80
CA ASP A 26 -8.30 11.33 5.01
C ASP A 26 -7.38 10.30 5.72
N TRP A 27 -7.98 9.21 6.15
CA TRP A 27 -7.33 8.08 6.80
C TRP A 27 -6.15 7.41 6.06
N ILE A 28 -6.04 7.51 4.73
CA ILE A 28 -4.90 6.96 3.97
C ILE A 28 -3.62 7.71 4.32
N ASP A 29 -3.71 8.99 4.65
CA ASP A 29 -2.57 9.79 5.14
C ASP A 29 -2.00 9.20 6.45
N GLY A 30 -2.87 8.81 7.38
CA GLY A 30 -2.47 8.18 8.64
C GLY A 30 -1.78 6.82 8.43
N ILE A 31 -2.26 6.03 7.47
CA ILE A 31 -1.64 4.74 7.12
C ILE A 31 -0.30 4.96 6.41
N ALA A 32 -0.21 5.94 5.51
CA ALA A 32 1.02 6.31 4.85
C ALA A 32 2.07 6.82 5.85
N GLU A 33 1.67 7.54 6.90
CA GLU A 33 2.55 7.91 8.01
C GLU A 33 3.06 6.68 8.77
N ALA A 34 2.17 5.78 9.19
CA ALA A 34 2.56 4.54 9.88
C ALA A 34 3.49 3.67 9.02
N ALA A 35 3.20 3.52 7.73
CA ALA A 35 4.02 2.78 6.78
C ALA A 35 5.42 3.39 6.61
N ARG A 36 5.54 4.73 6.65
CA ARG A 36 6.84 5.42 6.59
C ARG A 36 7.68 5.19 7.84
N ALA A 37 7.06 5.04 9.01
CA ALA A 37 7.75 4.71 10.26
C ALA A 37 8.19 3.24 10.32
N ASP A 38 7.53 2.36 9.58
CA ASP A 38 7.84 0.93 9.53
C ASP A 38 8.94 0.60 8.51
N ARG A 39 10.12 0.24 9.04
CA ARG A 39 11.29 -0.12 8.22
C ARG A 39 11.13 -1.44 7.47
N THR A 40 10.19 -2.28 7.87
CA THR A 40 9.89 -3.59 7.27
C THR A 40 8.72 -3.53 6.29
N PHE A 41 8.11 -2.35 6.13
CA PHE A 41 7.01 -2.14 5.19
C PHE A 41 7.40 -2.58 3.76
N PRO A 42 6.55 -3.35 3.06
CA PRO A 42 6.83 -3.86 1.72
C PRO A 42 6.67 -2.74 0.68
N LYS A 43 7.70 -1.89 0.57
CA LYS A 43 7.72 -0.72 -0.34
C LYS A 43 7.44 -1.11 -1.79
N ASP A 44 7.98 -2.24 -2.22
CA ASP A 44 7.88 -2.71 -3.61
C ASP A 44 6.75 -3.74 -3.77
N GLY A 45 5.93 -3.89 -2.73
CA GLY A 45 4.81 -4.82 -2.70
C GLY A 45 3.56 -4.28 -3.37
N ASP A 46 2.77 -5.24 -3.84
CA ASP A 46 1.39 -5.10 -4.26
C ASP A 46 0.43 -4.99 -3.04
N PRO A 47 -0.87 -4.74 -3.24
CA PRO A 47 -1.84 -4.63 -2.16
C PRO A 47 -1.90 -5.85 -1.24
N GLU A 48 -1.75 -7.07 -1.76
CA GLU A 48 -1.78 -8.29 -0.94
C GLU A 48 -0.56 -8.36 -0.01
N ALA A 49 0.63 -8.01 -0.52
CA ALA A 49 1.84 -7.94 0.30
C ALA A 49 1.69 -6.94 1.46
N VAL A 50 1.11 -5.76 1.21
CA VAL A 50 0.82 -4.77 2.26
C VAL A 50 -0.22 -5.30 3.25
N ARG A 51 -1.32 -5.92 2.79
CA ARG A 51 -2.33 -6.53 3.68
C ARG A 51 -1.73 -7.64 4.54
N ALA A 52 -0.92 -8.51 3.97
CA ALA A 52 -0.25 -9.59 4.69
C ALA A 52 0.68 -9.04 5.77
N HIS A 53 1.37 -7.93 5.48
CA HIS A 53 2.21 -7.23 6.45
C HIS A 53 1.41 -6.64 7.61
N LEU A 54 0.30 -5.96 7.32
CA LEU A 54 -0.59 -5.38 8.34
C LEU A 54 -1.25 -6.45 9.22
N ARG A 55 -1.62 -7.61 8.64
CA ARG A 55 -2.13 -8.76 9.41
C ARG A 55 -1.11 -9.28 10.41
N LYS A 56 0.18 -9.32 10.07
CA LYS A 56 1.25 -9.71 11.00
C LYS A 56 1.39 -8.74 12.17
N GLN A 57 1.03 -7.48 11.96
CA GLN A 57 1.00 -6.43 12.99
C GLN A 57 -0.32 -6.37 13.76
N GLN A 58 -1.26 -7.27 13.48
CA GLN A 58 -2.58 -7.32 14.10
C GLN A 58 -3.36 -6.00 13.94
N ALA A 59 -3.22 -5.35 12.77
CA ALA A 59 -3.98 -4.15 12.45
C ALA A 59 -5.50 -4.41 12.53
N ASP A 60 -6.25 -3.38 12.92
CA ASP A 60 -7.70 -3.46 13.05
C ASP A 60 -8.42 -3.58 11.70
N GLY A 61 -9.69 -4.02 11.73
CA GLY A 61 -10.55 -4.16 10.55
C GLY A 61 -10.66 -2.88 9.73
N ASP A 62 -10.76 -1.73 10.39
CA ASP A 62 -10.83 -0.42 9.72
C ASP A 62 -9.56 -0.14 8.90
N VAL A 63 -8.39 -0.63 9.33
CA VAL A 63 -7.14 -0.48 8.56
C VAL A 63 -7.17 -1.30 7.27
N PHE A 64 -7.95 -2.38 7.19
CA PHE A 64 -8.07 -3.16 5.95
C PHE A 64 -9.02 -2.51 4.96
N GLN A 65 -10.14 -1.96 5.44
CA GLN A 65 -10.99 -1.09 4.63
C GLN A 65 -10.13 0.04 4.03
N ALA A 66 -9.21 0.59 4.84
CA ALA A 66 -7.95 1.25 4.44
C ALA A 66 -7.51 1.05 3.02
N ILE A 67 -6.98 -0.15 2.95
CA ILE A 67 -6.16 -0.59 1.86
C ILE A 67 -7.06 -0.90 0.67
N ASP A 68 -8.30 -1.30 0.89
CA ASP A 68 -9.28 -1.50 -0.19
C ASP A 68 -9.58 -0.18 -0.92
N ASP A 69 -9.87 0.90 -0.19
CA ASP A 69 -10.12 2.21 -0.79
C ASP A 69 -8.85 2.81 -1.41
N ALA A 70 -7.70 2.67 -0.71
CA ALA A 70 -6.41 3.09 -1.23
C ALA A 70 -6.00 2.35 -2.51
N GLU A 71 -6.31 1.06 -2.62
CA GLU A 71 -6.08 0.27 -3.82
C GLU A 71 -6.93 0.78 -4.99
N GLY A 72 -8.18 1.19 -4.73
CA GLY A 72 -9.03 1.83 -5.73
C GLY A 72 -8.41 3.13 -6.26
N ASP A 73 -7.94 4.01 -5.38
CA ASP A 73 -7.26 5.24 -5.78
C ASP A 73 -6.00 4.97 -6.61
N TRP A 74 -5.18 4.00 -6.18
CA TRP A 74 -3.95 3.64 -6.88
C TRP A 74 -4.20 3.11 -8.30
N GLN A 75 -5.23 2.29 -8.50
CA GLN A 75 -5.60 1.79 -9.82
C GLN A 75 -6.05 2.90 -10.78
N ASN A 76 -6.44 4.06 -10.26
CA ASN A 76 -6.90 5.22 -11.02
C ASN A 76 -5.90 6.39 -11.04
N ALA A 77 -4.68 6.19 -10.51
CA ALA A 77 -3.65 7.23 -10.34
C ALA A 77 -2.72 7.40 -11.56
#